data_AF-A0A933YDZ8-F1
#
_entry.id   AF-A0A933YDZ8-F1
#
_cell.length_a   1.000
_cell.length_b   1.000
_cell.length_c   1.000
_cell.angle_alpha   90.00
_cell.angle_beta   90.00
_cell.angle_gamma   90.00
#
_symmetry.space_group_name_H-M   'P 1'
#
loop_
_entity.id
_entity.type
_entity.pdbx_description
1 polymer ?
#
loop_
_entity_poly.entity_id
_entity_poly.type
_entity_poly.pdbx_seq_one_letter_code
_entity_poly.pdbx_strand_id
1 'polypeptide(L)'
;MRSLVRPTLFWLAAVFAAVLALGWGGTGHSLINDNTVIHLPVSLKGFVDNRSILKSNASAADYRKSSDPTEGPKHFMDIDDYPEFITHTVSTNLDTLTLKYGSSRVTKNGISPWATVWAMDSMTAQMKRSDWSKLWLTTADLGHYVGDQHQPLHNTKDYDGRGSITGSNGIHSRYETTMINAYSTSLAFKSSQVNYVSQPVDYIFAFIYEANSYVDSVYNADIYARQLSGYSGSGSIPSSYTAALWERTQSFTKLQFQRATEACANLIYTAWVNAGSPVVPSITTLAENTIAPLTFALYQNYPNPFNPSTTIRYSLDRSAHVSLRVYDVRGVEVMSLFDNDQPTGM
;
A
#
# COMPACT_ATOMS: atom_id res chain seq x y z
N MET A 1 -14.44 31.54 55.34
CA MET A 1 -15.00 30.94 54.12
C MET A 1 -13.90 30.82 53.08
N ARG A 2 -13.46 29.60 52.75
CA ARG A 2 -12.47 29.34 51.69
C ARG A 2 -13.21 29.12 50.38
N SER A 3 -12.92 29.92 49.37
CA SER A 3 -13.41 29.76 47.99
C SER A 3 -12.32 29.06 47.16
N LEU A 4 -12.65 27.89 46.62
CA LEU A 4 -11.82 27.07 45.74
C LEU A 4 -12.04 27.52 44.30
N VAL A 5 -11.01 28.11 43.68
CA VAL A 5 -10.94 28.25 42.22
C VAL A 5 -10.02 27.14 41.70
N ARG A 6 -10.59 26.16 41.00
CA ARG A 6 -9.84 25.14 40.26
C ARG A 6 -9.47 25.71 38.88
N PRO A 7 -8.20 25.63 38.43
CA PRO A 7 -7.88 25.88 37.04
C PRO A 7 -8.32 24.68 36.21
N THR A 8 -9.24 24.91 35.26
CA THR A 8 -9.58 23.95 34.22
C THR A 8 -8.38 23.81 33.28
N LEU A 9 -7.69 22.66 33.35
CA LEU A 9 -6.77 22.24 32.28
C LEU A 9 -7.61 21.98 31.02
N PHE A 10 -7.47 22.84 30.01
CA PHE A 10 -7.85 22.51 28.65
C PHE A 10 -6.85 21.48 28.11
N TRP A 11 -7.22 20.21 28.17
CA TRP A 11 -6.63 19.20 27.31
C TRP A 11 -7.11 19.46 25.90
N LEU A 12 -6.30 20.15 25.09
CA LEU A 12 -6.39 20.09 23.64
C LEU A 12 -6.00 18.66 23.23
N ALA A 13 -6.97 17.75 23.26
CA ALA A 13 -6.89 16.51 22.51
C ALA A 13 -6.94 16.90 21.03
N ALA A 14 -5.78 17.18 20.44
CA ALA A 14 -5.61 17.12 19.00
C ALA A 14 -5.79 15.65 18.60
N VAL A 15 -7.04 15.25 18.39
CA VAL A 15 -7.35 14.02 17.67
C VAL A 15 -6.91 14.29 16.23
N PHE A 16 -5.64 13.97 15.94
CA PHE A 16 -5.24 13.68 14.57
C PHE A 16 -6.07 12.47 14.16
N ALA A 17 -7.19 12.72 13.49
CA ALA A 17 -7.76 11.73 12.59
C ALA A 17 -6.76 11.60 11.44
N ALA A 18 -5.71 10.80 11.65
CA ALA A 18 -5.04 10.12 10.57
C ALA A 18 -6.09 9.17 9.98
N VAL A 19 -6.97 9.71 9.13
CA VAL A 19 -7.76 8.89 8.24
C VAL A 19 -6.72 8.16 7.42
N LEU A 20 -6.71 6.84 7.59
CA LEU A 20 -5.83 5.92 6.89
C LEU A 20 -6.06 6.12 5.40
N ALA A 21 -5.24 6.96 4.76
CA ALA A 21 -4.98 6.88 3.34
C ALA A 21 -4.24 5.55 3.15
N LEU A 22 -5.00 4.47 3.04
CA LEU A 22 -4.54 3.24 2.42
C LEU A 22 -4.56 3.53 0.92
N GLY A 23 -3.52 3.10 0.21
CA GLY A 23 -3.29 3.22 -1.23
C GLY A 23 -4.43 2.87 -2.16
N TRP A 24 -4.18 1.94 -3.09
CA TRP A 24 -5.27 1.05 -3.48
C TRP A 24 -5.64 0.17 -2.27
N GLY A 25 -6.87 -0.37 -2.19
CA GLY A 25 -7.18 -1.30 -1.11
C GLY A 25 -6.29 -2.54 -1.19
N GLY A 26 -6.23 -3.37 -0.15
CA GLY A 26 -5.33 -4.54 -0.13
C GLY A 26 -5.40 -5.43 -1.38
N THR A 27 -6.58 -5.58 -1.98
CA THR A 27 -6.77 -6.25 -3.28
C THR A 27 -6.00 -5.58 -4.42
N GLY A 28 -6.07 -4.25 -4.52
CA GLY A 28 -5.38 -3.50 -5.58
C GLY A 28 -3.86 -3.60 -5.46
N HIS A 29 -3.31 -3.41 -4.25
CA HIS A 29 -1.88 -3.61 -4.03
C HIS A 29 -1.42 -5.04 -4.32
N SER A 30 -2.23 -6.03 -3.93
CA SER A 30 -1.98 -7.43 -4.21
C SER A 30 -1.90 -7.68 -5.72
N LEU A 31 -2.85 -7.13 -6.49
CA LEU A 31 -2.87 -7.25 -7.96
C LEU A 31 -1.65 -6.59 -8.61
N ILE A 32 -1.26 -5.39 -8.16
CA ILE A 32 -0.09 -4.69 -8.70
C ILE A 32 1.17 -5.54 -8.47
N ASN A 33 1.43 -5.94 -7.22
CA ASN A 33 2.61 -6.75 -6.89
C ASN A 33 2.64 -8.12 -7.59
N ASP A 34 1.49 -8.78 -7.72
CA ASP A 34 1.35 -10.08 -8.40
C ASP A 34 1.65 -9.98 -9.90
N ASN A 35 1.26 -8.86 -10.54
CA ASN A 35 1.35 -8.68 -11.98
C ASN A 35 2.59 -7.91 -12.44
N THR A 36 3.28 -7.15 -11.57
CA THR A 36 4.57 -6.51 -11.90
C THR A 36 5.58 -7.47 -12.52
N VAL A 37 5.64 -8.71 -12.02
CA VAL A 37 6.65 -9.68 -12.47
C VAL A 37 6.46 -10.18 -13.90
N ILE A 38 5.30 -9.95 -14.53
CA ILE A 38 5.06 -10.35 -15.93
C ILE A 38 5.86 -9.51 -16.93
N HIS A 39 6.32 -8.32 -16.51
CA HIS A 39 7.12 -7.42 -17.32
C HIS A 39 8.62 -7.76 -17.26
N LEU A 40 9.04 -8.46 -16.18
CA LEU A 40 10.46 -8.67 -15.91
C LEU A 40 11.09 -9.67 -16.90
N PRO A 41 12.31 -9.40 -17.38
CA PRO A 41 13.04 -10.31 -18.27
C PRO A 41 13.39 -11.62 -17.56
N VAL A 42 13.73 -12.65 -18.34
CA VAL A 42 14.11 -13.97 -17.81
C VAL A 42 15.30 -13.94 -16.84
N SER A 43 16.20 -12.96 -16.96
CA SER A 43 17.30 -12.74 -16.01
C SER A 43 16.84 -12.41 -14.58
N LEU A 44 15.60 -11.96 -14.44
CA LEU A 44 14.95 -11.61 -13.18
C LEU A 44 13.90 -12.66 -12.75
N LYS A 45 14.01 -13.90 -13.25
CA LYS A 45 13.07 -14.99 -12.94
C LYS A 45 12.89 -15.24 -11.43
N GLY A 46 13.88 -14.95 -10.59
CA GLY A 46 13.72 -15.06 -9.13
C GLY A 46 12.55 -14.22 -8.58
N PHE A 47 12.25 -13.05 -9.14
CA PHE A 47 11.04 -12.29 -8.77
C PHE A 47 9.75 -12.99 -9.19
N VAL A 48 9.75 -13.64 -10.37
CA VAL A 48 8.61 -14.46 -10.83
C VAL A 48 8.38 -15.63 -9.90
N ASP A 49 9.45 -16.29 -9.46
CA ASP A 49 9.38 -17.45 -8.57
C ASP A 49 8.95 -17.06 -7.15
N ASN A 50 9.28 -15.85 -6.72
CA ASN A 50 8.91 -15.30 -5.40
C ASN A 50 7.65 -14.40 -5.45
N ARG A 51 6.89 -14.44 -6.55
CA ARG A 51 5.68 -13.62 -6.77
C ARG A 51 4.69 -13.68 -5.60
N SER A 52 4.50 -14.87 -5.01
CA SER A 52 3.57 -15.06 -3.89
C SER A 52 3.93 -14.22 -2.67
N ILE A 53 5.22 -14.00 -2.39
CA ILE A 53 5.69 -13.18 -1.27
C ILE A 53 5.44 -11.71 -1.53
N LEU A 54 5.70 -11.25 -2.75
CA LEU A 54 5.41 -9.86 -3.15
C LEU A 54 3.92 -9.60 -2.99
N LYS A 55 3.09 -10.51 -3.50
CA LYS A 55 1.63 -10.46 -3.41
C LYS A 55 1.12 -10.45 -1.96
N SER A 56 1.64 -11.32 -1.09
CA SER A 56 1.16 -11.47 0.28
C SER A 56 1.59 -10.32 1.21
N ASN A 57 2.69 -9.64 0.87
CA ASN A 57 3.22 -8.51 1.65
C ASN A 57 2.88 -7.15 1.04
N ALA A 58 2.05 -7.11 0.00
CA ALA A 58 1.73 -5.90 -0.75
C ALA A 58 1.08 -4.77 0.08
N SER A 59 0.52 -5.08 1.26
CA SER A 59 -0.05 -4.11 2.21
C SER A 59 0.74 -3.97 3.50
N ALA A 60 1.96 -4.52 3.58
CA ALA A 60 2.77 -4.44 4.80
C ALA A 60 3.07 -2.99 5.22
N ALA A 61 3.27 -2.10 4.24
CA ALA A 61 3.43 -0.67 4.44
C ALA A 61 2.25 -0.02 5.17
N ASP A 62 1.02 -0.41 4.84
CA ASP A 62 -0.17 0.10 5.53
C ASP A 62 -0.17 -0.27 7.01
N TYR A 63 0.18 -1.51 7.33
CA TYR A 63 0.19 -2.02 8.70
C TYR A 63 1.26 -1.33 9.55
N ARG A 64 2.40 -0.98 8.93
CA ARG A 64 3.51 -0.27 9.61
C ARG A 64 3.11 1.11 10.11
N LYS A 65 2.09 1.78 9.55
CA LYS A 65 1.61 3.09 10.03
C LYS A 65 1.23 3.10 11.52
N SER A 66 0.82 1.95 12.06
CA SER A 66 0.48 1.80 13.48
C SER A 66 1.69 1.79 14.42
N SER A 67 2.88 1.42 13.91
CA SER A 67 4.11 1.25 14.69
C SER A 67 5.24 2.21 14.30
N ASP A 68 5.23 2.73 13.07
CA ASP A 68 6.19 3.69 12.55
C ASP A 68 5.46 5.02 12.23
N PRO A 69 5.64 6.07 13.06
CA PRO A 69 4.97 7.36 12.85
C PRO A 69 5.46 8.08 11.58
N THR A 70 6.58 7.66 10.99
CA THR A 70 7.11 8.23 9.75
C THR A 70 6.55 7.58 8.49
N GLU A 71 5.81 6.47 8.63
CA GLU A 71 5.31 5.70 7.49
C GLU A 71 4.18 6.43 6.77
N GLY A 72 3.25 7.06 7.49
CA GLY A 72 2.07 7.71 6.91
C GLY A 72 2.37 8.65 5.73
N PRO A 73 3.29 9.62 5.88
CA PRO A 73 3.69 10.51 4.80
C PRO A 73 4.24 9.83 3.54
N LYS A 74 4.65 8.55 3.58
CA LYS A 74 5.20 7.83 2.42
C LYS A 74 4.12 7.35 1.45
N HIS A 75 2.84 7.46 1.82
CA HIS A 75 1.71 6.86 1.11
C HIS A 75 0.98 7.82 0.16
N PHE A 76 1.37 9.09 0.10
CA PHE A 76 0.67 10.09 -0.71
C PHE A 76 1.57 11.24 -1.11
N MET A 77 1.07 12.09 -2.00
CA MET A 77 1.62 13.41 -2.27
C MET A 77 0.48 14.38 -2.62
N ASP A 78 0.21 15.35 -1.76
CA ASP A 78 -0.72 16.46 -2.02
C ASP A 78 -0.07 17.44 -3.00
N ILE A 79 0.21 16.98 -4.23
CA ILE A 79 1.01 17.73 -5.21
C ILE A 79 0.32 19.03 -5.60
N ASP A 80 -1.01 19.04 -5.59
CA ASP A 80 -1.87 20.19 -5.90
C ASP A 80 -1.94 21.26 -4.79
N ASP A 81 -1.36 21.01 -3.61
CA ASP A 81 -1.18 22.04 -2.57
C ASP A 81 0.05 22.93 -2.84
N TYR A 82 0.92 22.55 -3.79
CA TYR A 82 2.06 23.38 -4.20
C TYR A 82 1.65 24.37 -5.30
N PRO A 83 1.96 25.67 -5.18
CA PRO A 83 1.67 26.67 -6.21
C PRO A 83 2.22 26.32 -7.61
N GLU A 84 3.38 25.64 -7.67
CA GLU A 84 4.03 25.23 -8.91
C GLU A 84 3.35 24.04 -9.61
N PHE A 85 2.34 23.44 -8.99
CA PHE A 85 1.54 22.38 -9.60
C PHE A 85 0.91 22.83 -10.90
N ILE A 86 0.33 24.04 -10.94
CA ILE A 86 -0.33 24.62 -12.13
C ILE A 86 0.61 24.66 -13.34
N THR A 87 1.89 24.92 -13.11
CA THR A 87 2.92 25.00 -14.15
C THR A 87 3.68 23.69 -14.35
N HIS A 88 3.35 22.64 -13.60
CA HIS A 88 4.03 21.34 -13.58
C HIS A 88 5.52 21.46 -13.24
N THR A 89 5.88 22.37 -12.34
CA THR A 89 7.28 22.67 -11.96
C THR A 89 7.55 22.50 -10.47
N VAL A 90 6.75 21.70 -9.76
CA VAL A 90 7.08 21.30 -8.38
C VAL A 90 8.47 20.64 -8.37
N SER A 91 9.36 21.10 -7.49
CA SER A 91 10.74 20.62 -7.46
C SER A 91 10.78 19.13 -7.10
N THR A 92 11.47 18.34 -7.92
CA THR A 92 11.75 16.92 -7.65
C THR A 92 12.89 16.74 -6.65
N ASN A 93 13.64 17.80 -6.32
CA ASN A 93 14.68 17.78 -5.29
C ASN A 93 14.08 18.07 -3.91
N LEU A 94 14.11 17.06 -3.01
CA LEU A 94 13.51 17.16 -1.67
C LEU A 94 14.10 18.28 -0.82
N ASP A 95 15.42 18.49 -0.88
CA ASP A 95 16.08 19.55 -0.11
C ASP A 95 15.66 20.92 -0.58
N THR A 96 15.54 21.14 -1.90
CA THR A 96 15.06 22.38 -2.49
C THR A 96 13.62 22.66 -2.08
N LEU A 97 12.75 21.64 -2.12
CA LEU A 97 11.37 21.76 -1.70
C LEU A 97 11.25 22.05 -0.19
N THR A 98 12.10 21.38 0.62
CA THR A 98 12.17 21.54 2.08
C THR A 98 12.71 22.92 2.47
N LEU A 99 13.73 23.43 1.77
CA LEU A 99 14.26 24.78 1.98
C LEU A 99 13.21 25.84 1.67
N LYS A 100 12.39 25.63 0.63
CA LYS A 100 11.36 26.57 0.21
C LYS A 100 10.13 26.56 1.13
N TYR A 101 9.66 25.39 1.52
CA TYR A 101 8.36 25.23 2.19
C TYR A 101 8.43 24.80 3.66
N GLY A 102 9.63 24.42 4.14
CA GLY A 102 9.84 23.85 5.46
C GLY A 102 9.49 22.37 5.53
N SER A 103 10.26 21.61 6.31
CA SER A 103 10.10 20.15 6.44
C SER A 103 8.72 19.73 6.95
N SER A 104 8.15 20.49 7.89
CA SER A 104 6.81 20.21 8.42
C SER A 104 5.73 20.23 7.33
N ARG A 105 5.76 21.22 6.44
CA ARG A 105 4.81 21.29 5.32
C ARG A 105 5.06 20.19 4.30
N VAL A 106 6.32 19.97 3.92
CA VAL A 106 6.67 18.93 2.94
C VAL A 106 6.26 17.54 3.42
N THR A 107 6.55 17.20 4.68
CA THR A 107 6.10 15.93 5.27
C THR A 107 4.58 15.85 5.35
N LYS A 108 3.89 16.94 5.70
CA LYS A 108 2.43 16.97 5.75
C LYS A 108 1.80 16.77 4.37
N ASN A 109 2.41 17.32 3.33
CA ASN A 109 1.96 17.17 1.94
C ASN A 109 2.40 15.83 1.32
N GLY A 110 3.02 14.93 2.09
CA GLY A 110 3.44 13.63 1.62
C GLY A 110 4.79 13.62 0.90
N ILE A 111 5.51 12.52 1.08
CA ILE A 111 6.87 12.30 0.60
C ILE A 111 6.99 11.00 -0.22
N SER A 112 5.87 10.46 -0.71
CA SER A 112 5.85 9.21 -1.47
C SER A 112 6.85 9.14 -2.64
N PRO A 113 7.14 10.22 -3.41
CA PRO A 113 8.10 10.12 -4.52
C PRO A 113 9.49 9.71 -4.05
N TRP A 114 9.95 10.36 -2.98
CA TRP A 114 11.27 10.10 -2.43
C TRP A 114 11.29 8.79 -1.65
N ALA A 115 10.22 8.43 -0.95
CA ALA A 115 10.10 7.11 -0.31
C ALA A 115 10.20 5.95 -1.30
N THR A 116 9.61 6.11 -2.49
CA THR A 116 9.70 5.15 -3.58
C THR A 116 11.14 5.00 -4.10
N VAL A 117 11.87 6.12 -4.26
CA VAL A 117 13.29 6.07 -4.60
C VAL A 117 14.13 5.44 -3.49
N TRP A 118 13.87 5.74 -2.22
CA TRP A 118 14.57 5.12 -1.10
C TRP A 118 14.36 3.61 -1.03
N ALA A 119 13.15 3.12 -1.37
CA ALA A 119 12.88 1.69 -1.51
C ALA A 119 13.69 1.08 -2.65
N MET A 120 13.73 1.72 -3.83
CA MET A 120 14.53 1.29 -4.97
C MET A 120 16.05 1.26 -4.65
N ASP A 121 16.56 2.27 -3.96
CA ASP A 121 17.96 2.34 -3.53
C ASP A 121 18.27 1.26 -2.48
N SER A 122 17.33 1.00 -1.58
CA SER A 122 17.43 -0.09 -0.61
C SER A 122 17.49 -1.45 -1.29
N MET A 123 16.67 -1.67 -2.32
CA MET A 123 16.73 -2.87 -3.16
C MET A 123 18.09 -3.01 -3.85
N THR A 124 18.60 -1.93 -4.44
CA THR A 124 19.95 -1.91 -5.06
C THR A 124 21.01 -2.36 -4.05
N ALA A 125 20.99 -1.78 -2.84
CA ALA A 125 21.94 -2.12 -1.79
C ALA A 125 21.76 -3.56 -1.28
N GLN A 126 20.53 -4.08 -1.22
CA GLN A 126 20.20 -5.45 -0.82
C GLN A 126 20.72 -6.47 -1.84
N MET A 127 20.51 -6.22 -3.12
CA MET A 127 21.02 -7.07 -4.19
C MET A 127 22.56 -7.11 -4.21
N LYS A 128 23.23 -5.96 -4.06
CA LYS A 128 24.71 -5.89 -3.98
C LYS A 128 25.31 -6.75 -2.87
N ARG A 129 24.61 -6.87 -1.75
CA ARG A 129 25.04 -7.65 -0.58
C ARG A 129 24.38 -9.02 -0.48
N SER A 130 23.61 -9.43 -1.50
CA SER A 130 22.87 -10.70 -1.52
C SER A 130 21.90 -10.88 -0.34
N ASP A 131 21.31 -9.80 0.18
CA ASP A 131 20.33 -9.80 1.27
C ASP A 131 18.91 -10.01 0.72
N TRP A 132 18.69 -11.22 0.19
CA TRP A 132 17.47 -11.59 -0.52
C TRP A 132 16.23 -11.59 0.37
N SER A 133 16.37 -11.97 1.64
CA SER A 133 15.26 -11.99 2.59
C SER A 133 14.64 -10.60 2.78
N LYS A 134 15.46 -9.54 2.87
CA LYS A 134 14.94 -8.17 2.91
C LYS A 134 14.49 -7.67 1.55
N LEU A 135 15.13 -8.12 0.46
CA LEU A 135 14.77 -7.72 -0.90
C LEU A 135 13.30 -7.96 -1.20
N TRP A 136 12.75 -9.12 -0.85
CA TRP A 136 11.35 -9.44 -1.17
C TRP A 136 10.37 -8.52 -0.47
N LEU A 137 10.63 -8.19 0.80
CA LEU A 137 9.79 -7.29 1.57
C LEU A 137 9.90 -5.85 1.05
N THR A 138 11.11 -5.38 0.78
CA THR A 138 11.33 -4.04 0.19
C THR A 138 10.74 -3.93 -1.22
N THR A 139 10.73 -5.01 -2.00
CA THR A 139 10.08 -5.04 -3.32
C THR A 139 8.56 -4.94 -3.18
N ALA A 140 7.97 -5.61 -2.19
CA ALA A 140 6.54 -5.47 -1.91
C ALA A 140 6.17 -4.03 -1.51
N ASP A 141 7.01 -3.39 -0.70
CA ASP A 141 6.88 -1.98 -0.33
C ASP A 141 7.03 -1.04 -1.54
N LEU A 142 7.99 -1.31 -2.43
CA LEU A 142 8.13 -0.56 -3.68
C LEU A 142 6.84 -0.64 -4.52
N GLY A 143 6.27 -1.84 -4.69
CA GLY A 143 5.01 -2.03 -5.39
C GLY A 143 3.82 -1.36 -4.69
N HIS A 144 3.86 -1.26 -3.36
CA HIS A 144 2.88 -0.52 -2.58
C HIS A 144 2.91 0.97 -2.91
N TYR A 145 4.07 1.63 -2.71
CA TYR A 145 4.20 3.07 -2.94
C TYR A 145 3.95 3.47 -4.39
N VAL A 146 4.41 2.68 -5.36
CA VAL A 146 4.09 2.90 -6.78
C VAL A 146 2.57 2.79 -7.00
N GLY A 147 1.92 1.83 -6.35
CA GLY A 147 0.47 1.67 -6.40
C GLY A 147 -0.27 2.90 -5.87
N ASP A 148 0.11 3.42 -4.71
CA ASP A 148 -0.44 4.64 -4.12
C ASP A 148 -0.39 5.79 -5.12
N GLN A 149 0.77 6.01 -5.72
CA GLN A 149 0.98 7.12 -6.64
C GLN A 149 0.24 6.98 -7.97
N HIS A 150 -0.24 5.78 -8.31
CA HIS A 150 -1.13 5.58 -9.46
C HIS A 150 -2.61 5.68 -9.07
N GLN A 151 -2.95 5.82 -7.79
CA GLN A 151 -4.28 6.11 -7.29
C GLN A 151 -4.49 7.65 -7.35
N PRO A 152 -5.43 8.18 -8.16
CA PRO A 152 -5.61 9.64 -8.32
C PRO A 152 -5.77 10.44 -7.03
N LEU A 153 -6.58 9.96 -6.09
CA LEU A 153 -6.89 10.57 -4.80
C LEU A 153 -5.69 10.57 -3.81
N HIS A 154 -4.66 9.74 -4.02
CA HIS A 154 -3.40 9.82 -3.27
C HIS A 154 -2.49 10.95 -3.73
N ASN A 155 -2.86 11.61 -4.82
CA ASN A 155 -2.08 12.68 -5.42
C ASN A 155 -2.77 14.04 -5.26
N THR A 156 -3.67 14.21 -4.29
CA THR A 156 -4.43 15.46 -4.09
C THR A 156 -4.72 15.70 -2.62
N LYS A 157 -4.70 16.97 -2.23
CA LYS A 157 -5.12 17.40 -0.90
C LYS A 157 -6.58 17.08 -0.58
N ASP A 158 -7.46 17.04 -1.60
CA ASP A 158 -8.89 16.74 -1.40
C ASP A 158 -9.23 15.26 -1.55
N TYR A 159 -8.32 14.36 -1.16
CA TYR A 159 -8.43 12.91 -1.35
C TYR A 159 -9.80 12.28 -1.04
N ASP A 160 -10.52 12.78 -0.03
CA ASP A 160 -11.81 12.22 0.41
C ASP A 160 -13.04 13.00 -0.08
N GLY A 161 -12.86 13.98 -0.97
CA GLY A 161 -13.93 14.81 -1.55
C GLY A 161 -14.64 15.70 -0.52
N ARG A 162 -13.89 16.18 0.49
CA ARG A 162 -14.38 16.99 1.63
C ARG A 162 -14.33 18.49 1.37
N GLY A 163 -13.41 18.93 0.53
CA GLY A 163 -13.22 20.33 0.13
C GLY A 163 -14.05 20.75 -1.09
N SER A 164 -14.68 19.79 -1.76
CA SER A 164 -15.32 20.00 -3.04
C SER A 164 -16.79 20.46 -2.93
N ILE A 165 -17.14 21.40 -3.81
CA ILE A 165 -18.51 21.79 -4.22
C ILE A 165 -19.41 20.58 -4.59
N THR A 166 -18.81 19.38 -4.77
CA THR A 166 -19.49 18.13 -5.14
C THR A 166 -20.09 17.34 -3.97
N GLY A 167 -19.64 17.57 -2.72
CA GLY A 167 -20.14 16.86 -1.54
C GLY A 167 -19.83 15.36 -1.51
N SER A 168 -18.68 14.94 -2.08
CA SER A 168 -18.29 13.53 -2.34
C SER A 168 -17.67 12.78 -1.15
N ASN A 169 -17.74 13.30 0.07
CA ASN A 169 -17.25 12.69 1.31
C ASN A 169 -17.24 11.14 1.31
N GLY A 170 -16.08 10.53 1.57
CA GLY A 170 -15.92 9.08 1.60
C GLY A 170 -15.61 8.45 0.24
N ILE A 171 -15.44 9.25 -0.83
CA ILE A 171 -15.18 8.72 -2.18
C ILE A 171 -13.89 7.93 -2.24
N HIS A 172 -12.89 8.29 -1.42
CA HIS A 172 -11.61 7.58 -1.33
C HIS A 172 -11.83 6.08 -1.19
N SER A 173 -12.46 5.64 -0.10
CA SER A 173 -12.69 4.21 0.17
C SER A 173 -13.64 3.54 -0.83
N ARG A 174 -14.60 4.29 -1.39
CA ARG A 174 -15.57 3.74 -2.37
C ARG A 174 -14.89 3.42 -3.70
N TYR A 175 -14.08 4.34 -4.21
CA TYR A 175 -13.32 4.14 -5.45
C TYR A 175 -12.21 3.10 -5.27
N GLU A 176 -11.49 3.21 -4.17
CA GLU A 176 -10.25 2.48 -3.93
C GLU A 176 -10.44 1.03 -3.49
N THR A 177 -11.36 0.80 -2.55
CA THR A 177 -11.54 -0.51 -1.91
C THR A 177 -12.85 -1.13 -2.39
N THR A 178 -13.97 -0.43 -2.26
CA THR A 178 -15.29 -1.03 -2.54
C THR A 178 -15.44 -1.42 -4.01
N MET A 179 -15.14 -0.48 -4.92
CA MET A 179 -15.24 -0.71 -6.36
C MET A 179 -14.19 -1.71 -6.84
N ILE A 180 -12.92 -1.57 -6.41
CA ILE A 180 -11.85 -2.49 -6.82
C ILE A 180 -12.13 -3.92 -6.34
N ASN A 181 -12.63 -4.12 -5.13
CA ASN A 181 -13.01 -5.46 -4.66
C ASN A 181 -14.10 -6.08 -5.56
N ALA A 182 -15.10 -5.30 -5.96
CA ALA A 182 -16.19 -5.76 -6.83
C ALA A 182 -15.73 -6.07 -8.27
N TYR A 183 -14.76 -5.34 -8.80
CA TYR A 183 -14.34 -5.39 -10.20
C TYR A 183 -12.91 -5.89 -10.44
N SER A 184 -12.25 -6.42 -9.42
CA SER A 184 -10.87 -6.92 -9.48
C SER A 184 -10.62 -7.89 -10.64
N THR A 185 -11.58 -8.78 -10.94
CA THR A 185 -11.50 -9.74 -12.05
C THR A 185 -11.59 -9.11 -13.43
N SER A 186 -12.03 -7.85 -13.52
CA SER A 186 -12.10 -7.07 -14.76
C SER A 186 -10.79 -6.33 -15.08
N LEU A 187 -9.81 -6.36 -14.17
CA LEU A 187 -8.48 -5.83 -14.39
C LEU A 187 -7.64 -6.89 -15.12
N ALA A 188 -7.14 -6.53 -16.30
CA ALA A 188 -6.30 -7.38 -17.13
C ALA A 188 -4.97 -6.69 -17.39
N PHE A 189 -3.89 -7.44 -17.23
CA PHE A 189 -2.52 -6.93 -17.37
C PHE A 189 -1.87 -7.53 -18.61
N LYS A 190 -1.06 -6.73 -19.29
CA LYS A 190 -0.30 -7.15 -20.48
C LYS A 190 1.18 -6.94 -20.22
N SER A 191 2.00 -7.94 -20.55
CA SER A 191 3.46 -7.79 -20.48
C SER A 191 3.94 -6.72 -21.44
N SER A 192 4.91 -5.94 -21.00
CA SER A 192 5.62 -4.95 -21.80
C SER A 192 7.11 -4.99 -21.44
N GLN A 193 7.95 -4.48 -22.33
CA GLN A 193 9.38 -4.45 -22.13
C GLN A 193 9.74 -3.46 -21.02
N VAL A 194 10.51 -3.90 -20.04
CA VAL A 194 11.08 -3.03 -19.00
C VAL A 194 12.13 -2.09 -19.57
N ASN A 195 12.20 -0.89 -18.99
CA ASN A 195 13.16 0.14 -19.34
C ASN A 195 13.95 0.57 -18.10
N TYR A 196 15.23 0.86 -18.31
CA TYR A 196 16.05 1.49 -17.27
C TYR A 196 15.63 2.94 -17.08
N VAL A 197 15.46 3.36 -15.82
CA VAL A 197 15.05 4.71 -15.46
C VAL A 197 16.26 5.49 -14.96
N SER A 198 16.77 6.41 -15.78
CA SER A 198 17.96 7.21 -15.45
C SER A 198 17.70 8.33 -14.43
N GLN A 199 16.47 8.82 -14.36
CA GLN A 199 16.04 9.84 -13.39
C GLN A 199 14.79 9.36 -12.63
N PRO A 200 14.96 8.52 -11.60
CA PRO A 200 13.84 7.88 -10.90
C PRO A 200 12.84 8.86 -10.31
N VAL A 201 13.31 9.95 -9.68
CA VAL A 201 12.39 10.92 -9.06
C VAL A 201 11.54 11.64 -10.11
N ASP A 202 12.14 12.10 -11.21
CA ASP A 202 11.40 12.76 -12.30
C ASP A 202 10.40 11.80 -12.96
N TYR A 203 10.79 10.54 -13.13
CA TYR A 203 9.91 9.47 -13.62
C TYR A 203 8.69 9.27 -12.72
N ILE A 204 8.90 9.29 -11.40
CA ILE A 204 7.82 9.15 -10.41
C ILE A 204 6.89 10.36 -10.41
N PHE A 205 7.44 11.56 -10.44
CA PHE A 205 6.63 12.78 -10.56
C PHE A 205 5.78 12.78 -11.83
N ALA A 206 6.30 12.28 -12.95
CA ALA A 206 5.55 12.23 -14.21
C ALA A 206 4.25 11.41 -14.08
N PHE A 207 4.29 10.22 -13.47
CA PHE A 207 3.06 9.44 -13.27
C PHE A 207 2.17 9.97 -12.13
N ILE A 208 2.72 10.71 -11.17
CA ILE A 208 1.91 11.42 -10.15
C ILE A 208 1.06 12.52 -10.81
N TYR A 209 1.65 13.35 -11.68
CA TYR A 209 0.88 14.34 -12.43
C TYR A 209 -0.18 13.69 -13.33
N GLU A 210 0.16 12.56 -13.95
CA GLU A 210 -0.78 11.81 -14.77
C GLU A 210 -1.94 11.25 -13.94
N ALA A 211 -1.64 10.60 -12.80
CA ALA A 211 -2.66 10.06 -11.90
C ALA A 211 -3.56 11.17 -11.33
N ASN A 212 -2.98 12.28 -10.88
CA ASN A 212 -3.71 13.44 -10.38
C ASN A 212 -4.69 13.99 -11.43
N SER A 213 -4.35 13.96 -12.73
CA SER A 213 -5.23 14.47 -13.79
C SER A 213 -6.61 13.79 -13.84
N TYR A 214 -6.78 12.63 -13.20
CA TYR A 214 -8.06 11.91 -13.11
C TYR A 214 -8.88 12.25 -11.85
N VAL A 215 -8.40 13.07 -10.93
CA VAL A 215 -9.09 13.42 -9.67
C VAL A 215 -10.51 13.95 -9.92
N ASP A 216 -10.67 14.94 -10.79
CA ASP A 216 -11.98 15.49 -11.16
C ASP A 216 -12.88 14.44 -11.84
N SER A 217 -12.29 13.52 -12.59
CA SER A 217 -13.04 12.44 -13.23
C SER A 217 -13.60 11.45 -12.20
N VAL A 218 -12.87 11.18 -11.11
CA VAL A 218 -13.35 10.36 -10.00
C VAL A 218 -14.51 11.06 -9.27
N TYR A 219 -14.41 12.36 -9.01
CA TYR A 219 -15.50 13.12 -8.37
C TYR A 219 -16.75 13.18 -9.23
N ASN A 220 -16.61 13.45 -10.53
CA ASN A 220 -17.74 13.46 -11.46
C ASN A 220 -18.42 12.09 -11.57
N ALA A 221 -17.63 11.01 -11.51
CA ALA A 221 -18.16 9.65 -11.48
C ALA A 221 -18.92 9.36 -10.18
N ASP A 222 -18.44 9.83 -9.02
CA ASP A 222 -19.15 9.72 -7.74
C ASP A 222 -20.51 10.43 -7.78
N ILE A 223 -20.55 11.69 -8.23
CA ILE A 223 -21.78 12.47 -8.35
C ILE A 223 -22.79 11.73 -9.23
N TYR A 224 -22.35 11.28 -10.40
CA TYR A 224 -23.18 10.53 -11.33
C TYR A 224 -23.73 9.24 -10.69
N ALA A 225 -22.86 8.47 -10.05
CA ALA A 225 -23.24 7.21 -9.41
C ALA A 225 -24.23 7.42 -8.26
N ARG A 226 -24.08 8.49 -7.47
CA ARG A 226 -25.03 8.86 -6.40
C ARG A 226 -26.38 9.27 -6.97
N GLN A 227 -26.39 10.12 -8.00
CA GLN A 227 -27.62 10.56 -8.64
C GLN A 227 -28.39 9.37 -9.25
N LEU A 228 -27.69 8.44 -9.89
CA LEU A 228 -28.32 7.27 -10.52
C LEU A 228 -28.86 6.28 -9.48
N SER A 229 -28.10 6.02 -8.41
CA SER A 229 -28.43 5.00 -7.42
C SER A 229 -29.34 5.49 -6.28
N GLY A 230 -29.46 6.81 -6.09
CA GLY A 230 -30.06 7.41 -4.91
C GLY A 230 -29.17 7.32 -3.65
N TYR A 231 -27.91 6.91 -3.78
CA TYR A 231 -27.01 6.75 -2.63
C TYR A 231 -26.67 8.10 -1.99
N SER A 232 -26.98 8.22 -0.70
CA SER A 232 -26.77 9.44 0.09
C SER A 232 -25.31 9.76 0.36
N GLY A 233 -24.39 8.82 0.14
CA GLY A 233 -22.98 8.93 0.54
C GLY A 233 -22.65 8.21 1.85
N SER A 234 -23.66 7.69 2.57
CA SER A 234 -23.49 6.95 3.82
C SER A 234 -24.41 5.72 3.90
N GLY A 235 -24.02 4.73 4.72
CA GLY A 235 -24.77 3.49 4.90
C GLY A 235 -24.40 2.42 3.88
N SER A 236 -25.33 1.50 3.61
CA SER A 236 -25.13 0.40 2.66
C SER A 236 -24.99 0.92 1.24
N ILE A 237 -23.86 0.64 0.59
CA ILE A 237 -23.57 1.05 -0.78
C ILE A 237 -24.39 0.18 -1.76
N PRO A 238 -25.30 0.76 -2.57
CA PRO A 238 -26.06 0.00 -3.56
C PRO A 238 -25.15 -0.60 -4.64
N SER A 239 -25.47 -1.79 -5.16
CA SER A 239 -24.72 -2.37 -6.28
C SER A 239 -24.78 -1.50 -7.54
N SER A 240 -25.91 -0.79 -7.75
CA SER A 240 -26.07 0.20 -8.83
C SER A 240 -25.13 1.39 -8.71
N TYR A 241 -24.79 1.82 -7.48
CA TYR A 241 -23.78 2.85 -7.26
C TYR A 241 -22.41 2.36 -7.72
N THR A 242 -21.99 1.19 -7.24
CA THR A 242 -20.65 0.63 -7.56
C THR A 242 -20.51 0.35 -9.05
N ALA A 243 -21.58 -0.14 -9.70
CA ALA A 243 -21.61 -0.37 -11.14
C ALA A 243 -21.49 0.92 -11.95
N ALA A 244 -22.20 1.98 -11.56
CA ALA A 244 -22.13 3.28 -12.22
C ALA A 244 -20.75 3.96 -12.03
N LEU A 245 -20.18 3.85 -10.83
CA LEU A 245 -18.83 4.34 -10.55
C LEU A 245 -17.80 3.61 -11.42
N TRP A 246 -17.89 2.28 -11.51
CA TRP A 246 -17.02 1.48 -12.37
C TRP A 246 -17.20 1.84 -13.85
N GLU A 247 -18.43 1.96 -14.34
CA GLU A 247 -18.71 2.31 -15.73
C GLU A 247 -17.99 3.59 -16.16
N ARG A 248 -18.00 4.60 -15.28
CA ARG A 248 -17.38 5.92 -15.53
C ARG A 248 -15.87 5.95 -15.35
N THR A 249 -15.31 5.07 -14.52
CA THR A 249 -13.88 5.14 -14.14
C THR A 249 -13.02 4.04 -14.77
N GLN A 250 -13.62 2.92 -15.18
CA GLN A 250 -12.90 1.70 -15.57
C GLN A 250 -11.80 1.91 -16.59
N SER A 251 -11.97 2.84 -17.55
CA SER A 251 -10.99 3.07 -18.61
C SER A 251 -9.66 3.59 -18.04
N PHE A 252 -9.69 4.63 -17.22
CA PHE A 252 -8.48 5.16 -16.60
C PHE A 252 -8.05 4.33 -15.40
N THR A 253 -8.97 3.70 -14.66
CA THR A 253 -8.60 2.76 -13.59
C THR A 253 -7.76 1.60 -14.15
N LYS A 254 -8.21 0.93 -15.23
CA LYS A 254 -7.44 -0.14 -15.89
C LYS A 254 -6.07 0.35 -16.37
N LEU A 255 -6.02 1.56 -16.91
CA LEU A 255 -4.77 2.18 -17.37
C LEU A 255 -3.80 2.44 -16.20
N GLN A 256 -4.29 3.00 -15.09
CA GLN A 256 -3.48 3.25 -13.89
C GLN A 256 -2.93 1.95 -13.30
N PHE A 257 -3.72 0.87 -13.26
CA PHE A 257 -3.26 -0.44 -12.81
C PHE A 257 -2.17 -1.03 -13.73
N GLN A 258 -2.35 -0.96 -15.05
CA GLN A 258 -1.34 -1.39 -16.01
C GLN A 258 -0.04 -0.57 -15.87
N ARG A 259 -0.16 0.76 -15.73
CA ARG A 259 1.00 1.63 -15.56
C ARG A 259 1.72 1.43 -14.23
N ALA A 260 0.98 1.12 -13.17
CA ALA A 260 1.58 0.79 -11.87
C ALA A 260 2.45 -0.47 -11.95
N THR A 261 2.00 -1.53 -12.65
CA THR A 261 2.79 -2.76 -12.81
C THR A 261 4.03 -2.53 -13.68
N GLU A 262 3.90 -1.71 -14.73
CA GLU A 262 5.02 -1.31 -15.59
C GLU A 262 6.05 -0.45 -14.87
N ALA A 263 5.59 0.58 -14.14
CA ALA A 263 6.44 1.48 -13.38
C ALA A 263 7.19 0.74 -12.27
N CYS A 264 6.50 -0.13 -11.53
CA CYS A 264 7.12 -0.97 -10.53
C CYS A 264 8.20 -1.87 -11.17
N ALA A 265 7.91 -2.50 -12.32
CA ALA A 265 8.87 -3.34 -13.02
C ALA A 265 10.11 -2.58 -13.52
N ASN A 266 9.91 -1.36 -14.04
CA ASN A 266 11.00 -0.48 -14.46
C ASN A 266 11.90 -0.09 -13.29
N LEU A 267 11.34 0.20 -12.13
CA LEU A 267 12.10 0.53 -10.92
C LEU A 267 12.84 -0.69 -10.35
N ILE A 268 12.22 -1.89 -10.35
CA ILE A 268 12.89 -3.15 -9.99
C ILE A 268 14.07 -3.40 -10.93
N TYR A 269 13.85 -3.27 -12.24
CA TYR A 269 14.88 -3.45 -13.26
C TYR A 269 16.03 -2.44 -13.10
N THR A 270 15.70 -1.19 -12.81
CA THR A 270 16.67 -0.12 -12.54
C THR A 270 17.53 -0.46 -11.31
N ALA A 271 16.91 -0.88 -10.20
CA ALA A 271 17.63 -1.31 -9.00
C ALA A 271 18.58 -2.49 -9.28
N TRP A 272 18.14 -3.45 -10.08
CA TRP A 272 18.94 -4.61 -10.47
C TRP A 272 20.14 -4.24 -11.34
N VAL A 273 19.96 -3.40 -12.36
CA VAL A 273 21.06 -2.88 -13.19
C VAL A 273 22.06 -2.11 -12.32
N ASN A 274 21.57 -1.25 -11.42
CA ASN A 274 22.41 -0.48 -10.49
C ASN A 274 23.16 -1.37 -9.49
N ALA A 275 22.65 -2.57 -9.22
CA ALA A 275 23.29 -3.56 -8.38
C ALA A 275 24.40 -4.36 -9.09
N GLY A 276 24.64 -4.11 -10.38
CA GLY A 276 25.57 -4.89 -11.20
C GLY A 276 24.94 -6.17 -11.75
N SER A 277 23.61 -6.20 -11.86
CA SER A 277 22.86 -7.30 -12.47
C SER A 277 23.12 -8.69 -11.87
N PRO A 278 23.08 -8.85 -10.53
CA PRO A 278 23.35 -10.14 -9.88
C PRO A 278 22.30 -11.20 -10.24
N VAL A 279 22.68 -12.47 -10.12
CA VAL A 279 21.71 -13.57 -10.21
C VAL A 279 20.74 -13.48 -9.04
N VAL A 280 19.46 -13.40 -9.36
CA VAL A 280 18.37 -13.30 -8.37
C VAL A 280 17.86 -14.70 -8.04
N PRO A 281 17.95 -15.18 -6.79
CA PRO A 281 17.61 -16.55 -6.44
C PRO A 281 16.10 -16.77 -6.39
N SER A 282 15.69 -17.99 -6.70
CA SER A 282 14.34 -18.48 -6.40
C SER A 282 14.33 -19.01 -4.97
N ILE A 283 13.31 -18.75 -4.14
CA ILE A 283 13.30 -19.29 -2.77
C ILE A 283 13.27 -20.82 -2.75
N THR A 284 12.77 -21.47 -3.79
CA THR A 284 12.92 -22.92 -4.00
C THR A 284 14.38 -23.38 -4.08
N THR A 285 15.33 -22.48 -4.43
CA THR A 285 16.78 -22.73 -4.39
C THR A 285 17.45 -22.32 -3.07
N LEU A 286 16.74 -21.59 -2.19
CA LEU A 286 17.19 -21.22 -0.85
C LEU A 286 16.81 -22.26 0.23
N ALA A 287 16.16 -23.36 -0.17
CA ALA A 287 15.68 -24.42 0.70
C ALA A 287 16.78 -25.20 1.46
N GLU A 288 18.06 -24.88 1.27
CA GLU A 288 19.14 -25.47 2.08
C GLU A 288 19.72 -24.54 3.16
N ASN A 289 19.32 -23.26 3.26
CA ASN A 289 19.78 -22.42 4.38
C ASN A 289 18.75 -21.35 4.81
N THR A 290 18.00 -21.70 5.87
CA THR A 290 17.49 -20.81 6.94
C THR A 290 16.80 -19.51 6.51
N ILE A 291 15.49 -19.53 6.32
CA ILE A 291 14.64 -18.35 6.54
C ILE A 291 13.85 -18.59 7.82
N ALA A 292 14.38 -18.12 8.94
CA ALA A 292 13.63 -17.97 10.18
C ALA A 292 12.76 -16.71 10.09
N PRO A 293 11.49 -16.75 10.54
CA PRO A 293 10.65 -15.57 10.73
C PRO A 293 11.36 -14.53 11.60
N LEU A 294 11.17 -13.24 11.31
CA LEU A 294 11.78 -12.16 12.11
C LEU A 294 10.93 -11.77 13.33
N THR A 295 9.65 -12.18 13.40
CA THR A 295 8.73 -11.90 14.51
C THR A 295 7.74 -13.06 14.77
N PHE A 296 7.25 -13.16 16.01
CA PHE A 296 6.10 -14.01 16.35
C PHE A 296 4.82 -13.46 15.70
N ALA A 297 4.02 -14.33 15.08
CA ALA A 297 2.69 -13.97 14.59
C ALA A 297 1.69 -15.13 14.80
N LEU A 298 0.44 -14.80 15.12
CA LEU A 298 -0.69 -15.72 15.07
C LEU A 298 -1.64 -15.25 13.97
N TYR A 299 -1.87 -16.11 12.98
CA TYR A 299 -2.72 -15.79 11.84
C TYR A 299 -4.18 -16.15 12.13
N GLN A 300 -5.10 -15.47 11.42
CA GLN A 300 -6.52 -15.79 11.48
C GLN A 300 -6.76 -17.26 11.14
N ASN A 301 -7.62 -17.91 11.93
CA ASN A 301 -7.98 -19.29 11.71
C ASN A 301 -8.86 -19.38 10.46
N TYR A 302 -8.50 -20.24 9.52
CA TYR A 302 -9.24 -20.41 8.27
C TYR A 302 -9.46 -21.89 7.95
N PRO A 303 -10.67 -22.30 7.56
CA PRO A 303 -11.87 -21.47 7.38
C PRO A 303 -12.68 -21.21 8.69
N ASN A 304 -13.27 -20.01 8.82
CA ASN A 304 -14.15 -19.56 9.92
C ASN A 304 -15.15 -18.50 9.39
N PRO A 305 -16.47 -18.49 9.74
CA PRO A 305 -17.27 -19.41 10.57
C PRO A 305 -18.07 -20.51 9.80
N PHE A 306 -18.49 -21.54 10.56
CA PHE A 306 -19.32 -22.71 10.17
C PHE A 306 -18.65 -23.88 9.41
N ASN A 307 -17.35 -24.11 9.61
CA ASN A 307 -16.67 -25.31 9.10
C ASN A 307 -16.30 -26.28 10.25
N PRO A 308 -16.42 -27.61 10.05
CA PRO A 308 -16.07 -28.61 11.06
C PRO A 308 -14.57 -28.70 11.35
N SER A 309 -13.72 -28.03 10.56
CA SER A 309 -12.27 -27.94 10.73
C SER A 309 -11.78 -26.55 10.36
N THR A 310 -10.81 -26.04 11.11
CA THR A 310 -10.09 -24.80 10.80
C THR A 310 -8.59 -25.04 10.96
N THR A 311 -7.77 -24.35 10.18
CA THR A 311 -6.32 -24.30 10.36
C THR A 311 -5.94 -23.03 11.10
N ILE A 312 -5.19 -23.17 12.19
CA ILE A 312 -4.57 -22.07 12.93
C ILE A 312 -3.09 -22.08 12.56
N ARG A 313 -2.62 -20.99 11.97
CA ARG A 313 -1.20 -20.83 11.62
C ARG A 313 -0.56 -19.86 12.60
N TYR A 314 0.68 -20.11 12.96
CA TYR A 314 1.52 -19.16 13.69
C TYR A 314 2.92 -19.13 13.05
N SER A 315 3.76 -18.19 13.47
CA SER A 315 5.19 -18.16 13.12
C SER A 315 6.02 -17.87 14.35
N LEU A 316 7.18 -18.52 14.47
CA LEU A 316 8.15 -18.27 15.55
C LEU A 316 9.46 -17.65 15.06
N ASP A 317 9.88 -16.56 15.70
CA ASP A 317 11.13 -15.85 15.43
C ASP A 317 12.37 -16.42 16.15
N ARG A 318 12.12 -17.28 17.14
CA ARG A 318 13.11 -18.12 17.81
C ARG A 318 12.44 -19.40 18.31
N SER A 319 13.23 -20.41 18.63
CA SER A 319 12.71 -21.59 19.32
C SER A 319 12.05 -21.18 20.64
N ALA A 320 10.81 -21.62 20.85
CA ALA A 320 10.01 -21.24 22.01
C ALA A 320 9.03 -22.35 22.38
N HIS A 321 8.60 -22.36 23.65
CA HIS A 321 7.50 -23.19 24.11
C HIS A 321 6.17 -22.59 23.64
N VAL A 322 5.40 -23.35 22.87
CA VAL A 322 4.11 -22.90 22.31
C VAL A 322 2.97 -23.66 22.96
N SER A 323 2.00 -22.92 23.51
CA SER A 323 0.72 -23.49 23.94
C SER A 323 -0.44 -22.84 23.20
N LEU A 324 -1.33 -23.67 22.64
CA LEU A 324 -2.54 -23.25 21.94
C LEU A 324 -3.75 -23.82 22.66
N ARG A 325 -4.53 -22.95 23.30
CA ARG A 325 -5.66 -23.32 24.17
C ARG A 325 -6.95 -22.66 23.68
N VAL A 326 -8.05 -23.41 23.75
CA VAL A 326 -9.39 -22.95 23.39
C VAL A 326 -10.16 -22.65 24.66
N TYR A 327 -10.74 -21.46 24.76
CA TYR A 327 -11.57 -21.02 25.89
C TYR A 327 -13.01 -20.79 25.44
N ASP A 328 -13.96 -21.03 26.33
CA ASP A 328 -15.35 -20.65 26.12
C ASP A 328 -15.55 -19.14 26.39
N VAL A 329 -16.77 -18.65 26.11
CA VAL A 329 -17.13 -17.22 26.31
C VAL A 329 -17.09 -16.76 27.77
N ARG A 330 -16.97 -17.68 28.73
CA ARG A 330 -16.83 -17.40 30.16
C ARG A 330 -15.36 -17.43 30.61
N GLY A 331 -14.43 -17.68 29.68
CA GLY A 331 -13.00 -17.80 29.96
C GLY A 331 -12.59 -19.16 30.53
N VAL A 332 -13.45 -20.17 30.46
CA VAL A 332 -13.12 -21.54 30.90
C VAL A 332 -12.40 -22.27 29.78
N GLU A 333 -11.24 -22.86 30.07
CA GLU A 333 -10.50 -23.67 29.11
C GLU A 333 -11.33 -24.90 28.71
N VAL A 334 -11.59 -25.05 27.41
CA VAL A 334 -12.35 -26.16 26.83
C VAL A 334 -11.41 -27.29 26.42
N MET A 335 -10.28 -26.96 25.79
CA MET A 335 -9.24 -27.92 25.41
C MET A 335 -7.91 -27.24 25.09
N SER A 336 -6.81 -27.98 25.24
CA SER A 336 -5.50 -27.64 24.68
C SER A 336 -5.32 -28.34 23.34
N LEU A 337 -5.02 -27.58 22.29
CA LEU A 337 -4.78 -28.07 20.92
C LEU A 337 -3.31 -28.44 20.71
N PHE A 338 -2.40 -27.75 21.40
CA PHE A 338 -0.97 -27.91 21.26
C PHE A 338 -0.25 -27.41 22.51
N ASP A 339 0.78 -28.11 22.98
CA ASP A 339 1.59 -27.70 24.14
C ASP A 339 2.98 -28.36 24.05
N ASN A 340 3.94 -27.72 23.36
CA ASN A 340 5.30 -28.26 23.21
C ASN A 340 6.32 -27.20 22.78
N ASP A 341 7.61 -27.54 22.89
CA ASP A 341 8.69 -26.75 22.31
C ASP A 341 8.67 -26.84 20.79
N GLN A 342 8.85 -25.70 20.13
CA GLN A 342 8.86 -25.58 18.68
C GLN A 342 10.11 -24.85 18.21
N PRO A 343 10.75 -25.32 17.12
CA PRO A 343 11.88 -24.63 16.53
C PRO A 343 11.42 -23.35 15.83
N THR A 344 12.36 -22.43 15.60
CA THR A 344 12.11 -21.24 14.78
C THR A 344 11.57 -21.61 13.40
N GLY A 345 10.66 -20.81 12.83
CA GLY A 345 10.16 -21.01 11.47
C GLY A 345 9.04 -22.00 11.25
N MET A 346 8.49 -22.57 12.33
CA MET A 346 7.21 -23.29 12.31
C MET A 346 6.03 -22.35 12.31
#